data_AF-A0A7X7U533-F1
#
_entry.id   AF-A0A7X7U533-F1
#
_cell.length_a   1.000
_cell.length_b   1.000
_cell.length_c   1.000
_cell.angle_alpha   90.00
_cell.angle_beta   90.00
_cell.angle_gamma   90.00
#
_symmetry.space_group_name_H-M   'P 1'
#
loop_
_entity.id
_entity.type
_entity.pdbx_description
1 polymer ?
#
loop_
_entity_poly.entity_id
_entity_poly.type
_entity_poly.pdbx_seq_one_letter_code
_entity_poly.pdbx_strand_id
1 'polypeptide(L)'
;MSMNRRTFLGSSLAAGAALGFPRVVGGRQNKTYRTALIGCGWWGTNILREAAASGRCRIVALVDVDKRQLAKCAEEAGKWTNDSPAQYEDYREMLEREKPDIAIVATPDHWHALPTIAAVKAGAHVYV
;
A
#
# COMPACT_ATOMS: atom_id res chain seq x y z
N MET A 1 3.17 -3.39 55.47
CA MET A 1 4.23 -3.58 54.46
C MET A 1 4.75 -2.21 54.03
N SER A 2 6.02 -1.92 54.26
CA SER A 2 6.63 -0.66 53.80
C SER A 2 6.90 -0.74 52.30
N MET A 3 6.23 0.09 51.50
CA MET A 3 6.50 0.16 50.07
C MET A 3 7.86 0.79 49.83
N ASN A 4 8.75 0.04 49.17
CA ASN A 4 10.07 0.51 48.82
C ASN A 4 9.95 1.51 47.65
N ARG A 5 10.46 2.74 47.87
CA ARG A 5 10.42 3.83 46.89
C ARG A 5 11.03 3.45 45.55
N ARG A 6 12.06 2.59 45.53
CA ARG A 6 12.67 2.09 44.29
C ARG A 6 11.71 1.20 43.50
N THR A 7 10.95 0.37 44.20
CA THR A 7 9.94 -0.50 43.60
C THR A 7 8.78 0.33 43.04
N PHE A 8 8.30 1.32 43.80
CA PHE A 8 7.25 2.23 43.33
C PHE A 8 7.68 3.03 42.09
N LEU A 9 8.86 3.67 42.12
CA LEU A 9 9.38 4.41 40.97
C LEU A 9 9.61 3.52 39.75
N GLY A 10 10.10 2.29 39.96
CA GLY A 10 10.24 1.30 38.88
C GLY A 10 8.90 0.90 38.26
N SER A 11 7.87 0.65 39.08
CA SER A 11 6.53 0.29 38.62
C SER A 11 5.83 1.45 37.90
N SER A 12 5.97 2.69 38.39
CA SER A 12 5.37 3.88 37.76
C SER A 12 6.02 4.23 36.42
N LEU A 13 7.34 4.07 36.27
CA LEU A 13 8.02 4.29 34.98
C LEU A 13 7.56 3.30 33.92
N ALA A 14 7.41 2.02 34.30
CA ALA A 14 6.94 0.97 33.40
C ALA A 14 5.49 1.21 32.93
N ALA A 15 4.60 1.61 33.84
CA ALA A 15 3.22 1.96 33.50
C ALA A 15 3.13 3.21 32.61
N GLY A 16 3.95 4.24 32.88
CA GLY A 16 4.01 5.46 32.08
C GLY A 16 4.54 5.23 30.66
N ALA A 17 5.52 4.36 30.49
CA ALA A 17 6.06 3.99 29.17
C ALA A 17 5.02 3.25 28.31
N ALA A 18 4.23 2.37 28.91
CA ALA A 18 3.16 1.64 28.21
C ALA A 18 2.04 2.55 27.71
N LEU A 19 1.73 3.64 28.42
CA LEU A 19 0.71 4.62 28.04
C LEU A 19 1.25 5.73 27.11
N GLY A 20 2.52 6.11 27.26
CA GLY A 20 3.14 7.19 26.49
C GLY A 20 3.57 6.79 25.08
N PHE A 21 3.80 5.49 24.84
CA PHE A 21 4.29 4.97 23.56
C PHE A 21 3.47 3.78 23.04
N PRO A 22 2.18 3.96 22.71
CA PRO A 22 1.37 2.88 22.14
C PRO A 22 1.95 2.34 20.84
N ARG A 23 2.79 3.11 20.13
CA ARG A 23 3.51 2.68 18.92
C ARG A 23 4.72 1.77 19.19
N VAL A 24 5.28 1.78 20.40
CA VAL A 24 6.42 0.92 20.78
C VAL A 24 5.92 -0.45 21.26
N VAL A 25 4.72 -0.49 21.86
CA VAL A 25 4.08 -1.72 22.34
C VAL A 25 3.11 -2.32 21.31
N GLY A 26 2.60 -1.51 20.38
CA GLY A 26 1.78 -1.96 19.25
C GLY A 26 2.62 -2.69 18.22
N GLY A 27 2.75 -4.01 18.39
CA GLY A 27 3.53 -4.91 17.56
C GLY A 27 3.30 -4.76 16.04
N ARG A 28 4.26 -5.32 15.28
CA ARG A 28 4.26 -5.46 13.81
C ARG A 28 2.84 -5.38 13.25
N GLN A 29 2.47 -4.21 12.72
CA GLN A 29 1.18 -4.03 12.06
C GLN A 29 1.09 -5.06 10.95
N ASN A 30 0.22 -6.06 11.08
CA ASN A 30 -0.04 -7.07 10.06
C ASN A 30 -1.05 -6.55 9.02
N LYS A 31 -0.98 -5.24 8.72
CA LYS A 31 -1.85 -4.60 7.73
C LYS A 31 -1.43 -5.05 6.34
N THR A 32 -2.38 -5.62 5.62
CA THR A 32 -2.33 -5.81 4.17
C THR A 32 -2.84 -4.53 3.50
N TYR A 33 -2.04 -3.95 2.61
CA TYR A 33 -2.34 -2.69 1.94
C TYR A 33 -3.07 -2.93 0.62
N ARG A 34 -4.19 -2.24 0.42
CA ARG A 34 -4.90 -2.20 -0.87
C ARG A 34 -4.03 -1.43 -1.86
N THR A 35 -3.52 -2.13 -2.87
CA THR A 35 -2.53 -1.60 -3.81
C THR A 35 -3.10 -1.56 -5.21
N ALA A 36 -2.94 -0.42 -5.89
CA ALA A 36 -3.32 -0.25 -7.28
C ALA A 36 -2.10 0.02 -8.15
N LEU A 37 -2.10 -0.47 -9.40
CA LEU A 37 -1.09 -0.16 -10.40
C LEU A 37 -1.66 0.82 -11.43
N ILE A 38 -0.92 1.90 -11.71
CA ILE A 38 -1.18 2.85 -12.80
C ILE A 38 -0.02 2.75 -13.79
N GLY A 39 -0.28 2.19 -14.97
CA GLY A 39 0.72 1.82 -15.97
C GLY A 39 1.06 0.33 -15.93
N CYS A 40 0.40 -0.46 -16.78
CA CYS A 40 0.51 -1.91 -16.89
C CYS A 40 1.59 -2.36 -17.89
N GLY A 41 2.61 -1.54 -18.10
CA GLY A 41 3.79 -1.88 -18.90
C GLY A 41 4.69 -2.92 -18.22
N TRP A 42 5.84 -3.20 -18.84
CA TRP A 42 6.80 -4.17 -18.33
C TRP A 42 7.30 -3.81 -16.92
N TRP A 43 7.72 -2.56 -16.71
CA TRP A 43 8.16 -2.11 -15.38
C TRP A 43 7.05 -2.15 -14.34
N GLY A 44 5.86 -1.63 -14.66
CA GLY A 44 4.72 -1.67 -13.74
C GLY A 44 4.35 -3.08 -13.31
N THR A 45 4.32 -4.03 -14.24
CA THR A 45 4.04 -5.44 -13.94
C THR A 45 5.11 -6.07 -13.04
N ASN A 46 6.39 -5.76 -13.26
CA ASN A 46 7.48 -6.26 -12.40
C ASN A 46 7.41 -5.67 -10.98
N ILE A 47 7.20 -4.36 -10.85
CA ILE A 47 7.06 -3.71 -9.53
C ILE A 47 5.85 -4.27 -8.80
N LEU A 48 4.73 -4.48 -9.49
CA LEU A 48 3.53 -5.08 -8.92
C LEU A 48 3.76 -6.51 -8.43
N ARG A 49 4.53 -7.32 -9.17
CA ARG A 49 4.92 -8.67 -8.76
C ARG A 49 5.71 -8.65 -7.45
N GLU A 50 6.68 -7.74 -7.31
CA GLU A 50 7.45 -7.60 -6.06
C GLU A 50 6.57 -7.10 -4.91
N ALA A 51 5.65 -6.17 -5.19
CA ALA A 51 4.66 -5.71 -4.22
C ALA A 51 3.80 -6.88 -3.72
N ALA A 52 3.34 -7.77 -4.59
CA ALA A 52 2.61 -8.97 -4.21
C ALA A 52 3.47 -9.97 -3.43
N ALA A 53 4.70 -10.23 -3.89
CA ALA A 53 5.65 -11.14 -3.26
C ALA A 53 6.02 -10.71 -1.83
N SER A 54 5.88 -9.43 -1.50
CA SER A 54 6.06 -8.95 -0.12
C SER A 54 5.10 -9.61 0.88
N GLY A 55 3.98 -10.18 0.43
CA GLY A 55 2.92 -10.71 1.30
C GLY A 55 2.15 -9.63 2.07
N ARG A 56 2.39 -8.35 1.74
CA ARG A 56 1.82 -7.19 2.43
C ARG A 56 0.91 -6.35 1.55
N CYS A 57 0.79 -6.66 0.26
CA CYS A 57 -0.05 -5.94 -0.69
C CYS A 57 -1.15 -6.86 -1.22
N ARG A 58 -2.39 -6.39 -1.18
CA ARG A 58 -3.52 -6.98 -1.89
C ARG A 58 -3.82 -6.10 -3.09
N ILE A 59 -3.84 -6.68 -4.28
CA ILE A 59 -4.00 -5.90 -5.51
C ILE A 59 -5.47 -5.71 -5.78
N VAL A 60 -5.90 -4.45 -5.82
CA VAL A 60 -7.32 -4.10 -5.95
C VAL A 60 -7.66 -3.53 -7.31
N ALA A 61 -6.68 -2.93 -8.00
CA ALA A 61 -6.92 -2.35 -9.31
C ALA A 61 -5.68 -2.33 -10.21
N LEU A 62 -5.93 -2.43 -11.51
CA LEU A 62 -4.98 -2.22 -12.59
C LEU A 62 -5.52 -1.11 -13.48
N VAL A 63 -4.65 -0.18 -13.90
CA VAL A 63 -5.02 0.94 -14.75
C VAL A 63 -4.05 1.10 -15.91
N ASP A 64 -4.58 1.08 -17.13
CA ASP A 64 -3.83 1.42 -18.34
C ASP A 64 -4.77 1.85 -19.46
N VAL A 65 -4.36 2.83 -20.26
CA VAL A 65 -5.12 3.29 -21.44
C VAL A 65 -5.05 2.27 -22.59
N ASP A 66 -4.02 1.42 -22.64
CA ASP A 66 -3.90 0.32 -23.59
C ASP A 66 -4.47 -0.97 -22.99
N LYS A 67 -5.68 -1.34 -23.44
CA LYS A 67 -6.36 -2.59 -23.04
C LYS A 67 -5.52 -3.84 -23.21
N ARG A 68 -4.59 -3.85 -24.17
CA ARG A 68 -3.72 -5.01 -24.41
C ARG A 68 -2.71 -5.16 -23.27
N GLN A 69 -2.17 -4.04 -22.78
CA GLN A 69 -1.24 -4.04 -21.65
C GLN A 69 -1.99 -4.38 -20.35
N LEU A 70 -3.19 -3.83 -20.18
CA LEU A 70 -4.07 -4.14 -19.06
C LEU A 70 -4.39 -5.65 -18.98
N ALA A 71 -4.81 -6.26 -20.10
CA ALA A 71 -5.12 -7.68 -20.17
C ALA A 71 -3.89 -8.56 -19.89
N LYS A 72 -2.73 -8.24 -20.48
CA LYS A 72 -1.47 -8.96 -20.22
C LYS A 72 -1.04 -8.87 -18.76
N CYS A 73 -1.13 -7.68 -18.15
CA CYS A 73 -0.80 -7.50 -16.75
C CYS A 73 -1.76 -8.27 -15.84
N ALA A 74 -3.06 -8.31 -16.16
CA ALA A 74 -4.04 -9.08 -15.40
C ALA A 74 -3.79 -10.60 -15.50
N GLU A 75 -3.51 -11.10 -16.71
CA GLU A 75 -3.13 -12.50 -16.93
C GLU A 75 -1.87 -12.85 -16.13
N GLU A 76 -0.86 -11.99 -16.21
CA GLU A 76 0.41 -12.24 -15.54
C GLU A 76 0.28 -12.14 -14.02
N ALA A 77 -0.58 -11.25 -13.51
CA ALA A 77 -0.92 -11.19 -12.11
C ALA A 77 -1.55 -12.49 -11.58
N GLY A 78 -2.44 -13.09 -12.38
CA GLY A 78 -3.09 -14.36 -12.03
C GLY A 78 -2.13 -15.53 -11.83
N LYS A 79 -0.86 -15.42 -12.25
CA LYS A 79 0.15 -16.49 -12.03
C LYS A 79 0.79 -16.46 -10.65
N TRP A 80 0.70 -15.34 -9.93
CA TRP A 80 1.37 -15.18 -8.64
C TRP A 80 0.48 -14.62 -7.52
N THR A 81 -0.74 -14.16 -7.81
CA THR A 81 -1.76 -13.86 -6.80
C THR A 81 -3.11 -14.46 -7.17
N ASN A 82 -3.95 -14.69 -6.15
CA ASN A 82 -5.36 -15.05 -6.31
C ASN A 82 -6.29 -13.81 -6.27
N ASP A 83 -5.72 -12.61 -6.28
CA ASP A 83 -6.49 -11.37 -6.33
C ASP A 83 -7.17 -11.20 -7.69
N SER A 84 -8.38 -10.63 -7.68
CA SER A 84 -9.13 -10.27 -8.88
C SER A 84 -9.24 -8.74 -8.97
N PRO A 85 -8.19 -8.04 -9.42
CA PRO A 85 -8.19 -6.59 -9.44
C PRO A 85 -9.16 -6.06 -10.50
N ALA A 86 -9.87 -4.98 -10.15
CA ALA A 86 -10.69 -4.25 -11.11
C ALA A 86 -9.80 -3.56 -12.16
N GLN A 87 -10.28 -3.52 -13.40
CA GLN A 87 -9.53 -2.98 -14.53
C GLN A 87 -10.13 -1.64 -14.94
N TYR A 88 -9.28 -0.63 -15.12
CA TYR A 88 -9.68 0.72 -15.51
C TYR A 88 -8.81 1.25 -16.64
N GLU A 89 -9.39 2.12 -17.46
CA GLU A 89 -8.65 2.89 -18.46
C GLU A 89 -8.29 4.30 -17.94
N ASP A 90 -8.94 4.73 -16.85
CA ASP A 90 -8.74 6.04 -16.24
C ASP A 90 -8.40 5.90 -14.75
N TYR A 91 -7.23 6.42 -14.36
CA TYR A 91 -6.78 6.36 -12.98
C TYR A 91 -7.63 7.23 -12.04
N ARG A 92 -8.31 8.26 -12.56
CA ARG A 92 -9.16 9.14 -11.74
C ARG A 92 -10.38 8.38 -11.26
N GLU A 93 -11.03 7.65 -12.17
CA GLU A 93 -12.16 6.78 -11.82
C GLU A 93 -11.73 5.68 -10.85
N MET A 94 -10.57 5.06 -11.08
CA MET A 94 -10.01 4.07 -10.16
C MET A 94 -9.81 4.65 -8.76
N LEU A 95 -9.17 5.82 -8.64
CA LEU A 95 -8.91 6.45 -7.35
C LEU A 95 -10.21 6.78 -6.60
N GLU A 96 -11.24 7.25 -7.29
CA GLU A 96 -12.54 7.57 -6.69
C GLU A 96 -13.27 6.33 -6.17
N ARG A 97 -13.26 5.23 -6.95
CA ARG A 97 -13.97 4.00 -6.63
C ARG A 97 -13.22 3.14 -5.61
N GLU A 98 -11.93 2.94 -5.82
CA GLU A 98 -11.14 1.95 -5.08
C GLU A 98 -10.46 2.51 -3.84
N LYS A 99 -10.14 3.82 -3.83
CA LYS A 99 -9.47 4.52 -2.73
C LYS A 99 -8.32 3.68 -2.13
N PRO A 100 -7.31 3.31 -2.95
CA PRO A 100 -6.26 2.39 -2.52
C PRO A 100 -5.40 2.99 -1.40
N ASP A 101 -4.80 2.15 -0.56
CA ASP A 101 -3.80 2.58 0.41
C ASP A 101 -2.48 2.98 -0.29
N ILE A 102 -2.13 2.26 -1.37
CA ILE A 102 -0.90 2.46 -2.15
C ILE A 102 -1.25 2.55 -3.64
N ALA A 103 -0.74 3.56 -4.32
CA ALA A 103 -0.72 3.64 -5.78
C ALA A 103 0.72 3.49 -6.29
N ILE A 104 0.96 2.48 -7.11
CA ILE A 104 2.20 2.33 -7.88
C ILE A 104 2.00 3.05 -9.21
N VAL A 105 2.76 4.10 -9.47
CA VAL A 105 2.75 4.86 -10.72
C VAL A 105 3.96 4.43 -11.54
N ALA A 106 3.70 3.70 -12.62
CA ALA A 106 4.70 3.18 -13.55
C ALA A 106 4.35 3.53 -15.00
N THR A 107 3.78 4.72 -15.20
CA THR A 107 3.57 5.32 -16.53
C THR A 107 4.91 5.75 -17.14
N PRO A 108 5.00 6.20 -18.40
CA PRO A 108 6.22 6.83 -18.90
C PRO A 108 6.59 8.09 -18.10
N ASP A 109 7.87 8.43 -18.02
CA ASP A 109 8.39 9.52 -17.17
C ASP A 109 7.62 10.85 -17.27
N HIS A 110 7.24 11.23 -18.49
CA HIS A 110 6.50 12.47 -18.77
C HIS A 110 5.03 12.45 -18.27
N TRP A 111 4.55 11.30 -17.82
CA TRP A 111 3.22 11.07 -17.25
C TRP A 111 3.24 10.71 -15.76
N HIS A 112 4.39 10.67 -15.08
CA HIS A 112 4.44 10.35 -13.65
C HIS A 112 3.71 11.39 -12.79
N ALA A 113 3.91 12.68 -13.09
CA ALA A 113 3.51 13.75 -12.18
C ALA A 113 2.01 13.81 -11.91
N LEU A 114 1.17 13.69 -12.94
CA LEU A 114 -0.28 13.88 -12.80
C LEU A 114 -0.97 12.76 -12.01
N PRO A 115 -0.75 11.46 -12.30
CA PRO A 115 -1.28 10.36 -11.50
C PRO A 115 -0.75 10.36 -10.07
N THR A 116 0.55 10.68 -9.86
CA THR A 116 1.12 10.79 -8.50
C THR A 116 0.42 11.87 -7.69
N ILE A 117 0.25 13.08 -8.24
CA ILE A 117 -0.45 14.18 -7.54
C ILE A 117 -1.89 13.78 -7.24
N ALA A 118 -2.59 13.14 -8.19
CA ALA A 118 -3.97 12.69 -7.99
C ALA A 118 -4.07 11.62 -6.89
N ALA A 119 -3.17 10.63 -6.88
CA ALA A 119 -3.14 9.58 -5.86
C ALA A 119 -2.84 10.13 -4.46
N VAL A 120 -1.89 11.06 -4.34
CA VAL A 120 -1.61 11.76 -3.07
C VAL A 120 -2.84 12.54 -2.59
N LYS A 121 -3.52 13.27 -3.48
CA LYS A 121 -4.76 14.00 -3.15
C LYS A 121 -5.90 13.05 -2.73
N ALA A 122 -5.94 11.85 -3.28
CA ALA A 122 -6.88 10.80 -2.90
C ALA A 122 -6.51 10.12 -1.56
N GLY A 123 -5.36 10.47 -0.96
CA GLY A 123 -4.90 9.96 0.32
C GLY A 123 -4.06 8.68 0.25
N ALA A 124 -3.69 8.23 -0.96
CA ALA A 124 -2.83 7.07 -1.15
C ALA A 124 -1.36 7.41 -0.89
N HIS A 125 -0.62 6.44 -0.34
CA HIS A 125 0.84 6.44 -0.45
C HIS A 125 1.23 6.16 -1.90
N VAL A 126 2.34 6.74 -2.37
CA VAL A 126 2.75 6.59 -3.77
C VAL A 126 4.15 6.00 -3.87
N TYR A 127 4.29 5.01 -4.75
CA TYR A 127 5.57 4.57 -5.32
C TYR A 127 5.60 5.01 -6.78
N VAL A 128 6.62 5.78 -7.17
CA VAL A 128 6.80 6.34 -8.53
C VAL A 128 8.27 6.34 -8.91
#